data_AF-A0A832X617-F1
#
_entry.id   AF-A0A832X617-F1
#
_cell.length_a   1.000
_cell.length_b   1.000
_cell.length_c   1.000
_cell.angle_alpha   90.00
_cell.angle_beta   90.00
_cell.angle_gamma   90.00
#
_symmetry.space_group_name_H-M   'P 1'
#
loop_
_entity.id
_entity.type
_entity.pdbx_description
1 polymer ?
#
loop_
_entity_poly.entity_id
_entity_poly.type
_entity_poly.pdbx_seq_one_letter_code
_entity_poly.pdbx_strand_id
1 'polypeptide(L)'
;IKAVFIYHRISFPLIHDLAALITILIKNEISVPDQIKESARLTRFAVATRYPHILTPVKENEYLEAVRLAGDVLHWSESIILVPE
;
A
#
# COMPACT_ATOMS: atom_id res chain seq x y z
N ILE A 1 4.04 -3.05 2.37
CA ILE A 1 3.97 -1.97 3.41
C ILE A 1 4.15 -2.48 4.84
N LYS A 2 3.23 -3.25 5.46
CA LYS A 2 3.37 -3.64 6.88
C LYS A 2 4.69 -4.37 7.21
N ALA A 3 5.23 -5.14 6.26
CA ALA A 3 6.56 -5.74 6.38
C ALA A 3 7.69 -4.71 6.59
N VAL A 4 7.63 -3.55 5.92
CA VAL A 4 8.61 -2.45 6.06
C VAL A 4 8.60 -1.90 7.48
N PHE A 5 7.42 -1.73 8.08
CA PHE A 5 7.31 -1.34 9.49
C PHE A 5 7.99 -2.35 10.42
N ILE A 6 7.74 -3.64 10.20
CA ILE A 6 8.33 -4.71 11.03
C ILE A 6 9.85 -4.71 10.89
N TYR A 7 10.37 -4.60 9.66
CA TYR A 7 11.81 -4.56 9.39
C TYR A 7 12.49 -3.40 10.12
N HIS A 8 11.91 -2.20 10.08
CA HIS A 8 12.42 -1.02 10.79
C HIS A 8 12.02 -0.95 12.28
N ARG A 9 11.32 -1.96 12.81
CA ARG A 9 10.82 -2.01 14.20
C ARG A 9 9.95 -0.79 14.58
N ILE A 10 9.20 -0.25 13.62
CA ILE A 10 8.28 0.87 13.82
C ILE A 10 6.89 0.32 14.19
N SER A 11 6.31 0.82 15.28
CA SER A 11 4.93 0.47 15.64
C SER A 11 3.92 1.11 14.68
N PHE A 12 2.87 0.38 14.33
CA PHE A 12 1.82 0.85 13.41
C PHE A 12 0.42 0.39 13.83
N PRO A 13 -0.62 1.18 13.51
CA PRO A 13 -2.00 0.79 13.78
C PRO A 13 -2.44 -0.37 12.86
N LEU A 14 -3.27 -1.28 13.38
CA LEU A 14 -3.83 -2.42 12.64
C LEU A 14 -5.00 -2.01 11.72
N ILE A 15 -4.75 -1.04 10.85
CA ILE A 15 -5.72 -0.53 9.86
C ILE A 15 -5.35 -1.00 8.44
N HIS A 16 -6.27 -0.78 7.51
CA HIS A 16 -6.10 -1.05 6.07
C HIS A 16 -6.02 0.24 5.23
N ASP A 17 -6.05 1.40 5.86
CA ASP A 17 -5.84 2.68 5.18
C ASP A 17 -4.37 2.83 4.79
N LEU A 18 -4.10 2.68 3.49
CA LEU A 18 -2.73 2.73 2.96
C LEU A 18 -2.16 4.15 3.01
N ALA A 19 -3.00 5.19 2.84
CA ALA A 19 -2.55 6.58 2.93
C ALA A 19 -2.04 6.90 4.35
N ALA A 20 -2.79 6.45 5.36
CA ALA A 20 -2.41 6.60 6.76
C ALA A 20 -1.11 5.84 7.06
N LEU A 21 -0.98 4.59 6.59
CA LEU A 21 0.25 3.80 6.80
C LEU A 21 1.47 4.45 6.12
N ILE A 22 1.33 4.92 4.88
CA ILE A 22 2.42 5.61 4.16
C ILE A 22 2.83 6.89 4.89
N THR A 23 1.86 7.66 5.39
CA THR A 23 2.12 8.88 6.18
C THR A 23 2.95 8.57 7.43
N ILE A 24 2.66 7.47 8.12
CA ILE A 24 3.43 7.09 9.31
C ILE A 24 4.86 6.69 8.93
N LEU A 25 5.08 5.98 7.82
CA LEU A 25 6.44 5.67 7.34
C LEU A 25 7.25 6.93 7.06
N ILE A 26 6.68 7.89 6.34
CA ILE A 26 7.33 9.17 6.04
C ILE A 26 7.66 9.94 7.34
N LYS A 27 6.74 9.94 8.32
CA LYS A 27 6.97 10.56 9.64
C LYS A 27 8.09 9.88 10.45
N ASN A 28 8.38 8.62 10.17
CA ASN A 28 9.50 7.88 10.75
C ASN A 28 10.73 7.86 9.82
N GLU A 29 10.86 8.89 8.98
CA GLU A 29 12.03 9.12 8.10
C GLU A 29 12.30 8.03 7.06
N ILE A 30 11.31 7.15 6.80
CA ILE A 30 11.40 6.18 5.71
C ILE A 30 11.08 6.89 4.39
N SER A 31 12.04 6.86 3.46
CA SER A 31 11.84 7.41 2.12
C SER A 31 10.87 6.54 1.32
N VAL A 32 9.71 7.10 1.00
CA VAL A 32 8.68 6.44 0.19
C VAL A 32 8.60 7.14 -1.17
N PRO A 33 8.91 6.47 -2.29
CA PRO A 33 8.81 7.05 -3.63
C PRO A 33 7.37 7.47 -3.98
N ASP A 34 7.20 8.51 -4.81
CA ASP A 34 5.87 9.01 -5.19
C ASP A 34 5.00 7.94 -5.86
N GLN A 35 5.60 7.07 -6.66
CA GLN A 35 4.91 5.93 -7.28
C GLN A 35 4.31 4.96 -6.24
N ILE A 36 4.92 4.83 -5.06
CA ILE A 36 4.40 4.02 -3.96
C ILE A 36 3.30 4.76 -3.21
N LYS A 37 3.37 6.10 -3.12
CA LYS A 37 2.32 6.93 -2.52
C LYS A 37 0.99 6.77 -3.25
N GLU A 38 1.02 6.59 -4.58
CA GLU A 38 -0.18 6.33 -5.40
C GLU A 38 -0.97 5.07 -4.97
N SER A 39 -0.32 4.10 -4.31
CA SER A 39 -0.99 2.92 -3.77
C SER A 39 -2.04 3.24 -2.71
N ALA A 40 -2.03 4.44 -2.13
CA ALA A 40 -3.11 4.96 -1.28
C ALA A 40 -4.51 4.77 -1.89
N ARG A 41 -4.59 4.89 -3.23
CA ARG A 41 -5.83 4.75 -4.02
C ARG A 41 -6.41 3.33 -3.99
N LEU A 42 -5.64 2.33 -3.59
CA LEU A 42 -6.09 0.93 -3.50
C LEU A 42 -6.96 0.68 -2.27
N THR A 43 -6.91 1.55 -1.26
CA THR A 43 -7.73 1.44 -0.03
C THR A 43 -9.22 1.31 -0.35
N ARG A 44 -9.69 1.99 -1.41
CA ARG A 44 -11.09 1.94 -1.85
C ARG A 44 -11.56 0.52 -2.21
N PHE A 45 -10.64 -0.34 -2.65
CA PHE A 45 -10.94 -1.73 -3.02
C PHE A 45 -10.99 -2.67 -1.81
N ALA A 46 -10.48 -2.26 -0.64
CA ALA A 46 -10.48 -3.09 0.57
C ALA A 46 -11.86 -3.18 1.27
N VAL A 47 -12.75 -2.24 1.00
CA VAL A 47 -14.13 -2.22 1.52
C VAL A 47 -15.15 -2.83 0.55
N ALA A 48 -14.72 -3.08 -0.69
CA ALA A 48 -15.56 -3.37 -1.82
C ALA A 48 -16.42 -4.63 -1.69
N THR A 49 -15.83 -5.66 -1.10
CA THR A 49 -16.46 -6.98 -0.98
C THR A 49 -17.55 -7.02 0.08
N ARG A 50 -17.65 -6.01 0.95
CA ARG A 50 -18.64 -5.96 2.04
C ARG A 50 -19.93 -5.22 1.66
N TYR A 51 -19.91 -4.38 0.62
CA TYR A 51 -21.08 -3.62 0.18
C TYR A 51 -21.20 -3.61 -1.36
N PRO A 52 -21.63 -4.73 -1.96
CA PRO A 52 -21.65 -4.89 -3.42
C PRO A 52 -22.55 -3.87 -4.15
N HIS A 53 -23.54 -3.29 -3.48
CA HIS A 53 -24.46 -2.29 -4.03
C HIS A 53 -23.90 -0.86 -4.01
N ILE A 54 -22.76 -0.61 -3.37
CA ILE A 54 -22.17 0.74 -3.24
C ILE A 54 -21.13 1.01 -4.33
N LEU A 55 -20.64 -0.02 -5.01
CA LEU A 55 -19.58 0.13 -5.99
C LEU A 55 -20.06 0.04 -7.42
N THR A 56 -19.69 1.06 -8.19
CA THR A 56 -19.67 0.97 -9.65
C THR A 56 -18.78 -0.20 -10.07
N PRO A 57 -19.14 -0.95 -11.13
CA PRO A 57 -18.28 -1.98 -11.69
C PRO A 57 -16.87 -1.45 -11.96
N VAL A 58 -15.86 -2.19 -11.51
CA VAL A 58 -14.45 -1.85 -11.76
C VAL A 58 -14.16 -2.02 -13.24
N LYS A 59 -13.63 -0.98 -13.88
CA LYS A 59 -13.22 -1.06 -15.28
C LYS A 59 -11.89 -1.80 -15.42
N GLU A 60 -11.65 -2.41 -16.57
CA GLU A 60 -10.41 -3.15 -16.85
C GLU A 60 -9.14 -2.30 -16.63
N ASN A 61 -9.16 -1.03 -17.06
CA ASN A 61 -8.04 -0.13 -16.84
C ASN A 61 -7.77 0.17 -15.35
N GLU A 62 -8.82 0.24 -14.53
CA GLU A 62 -8.69 0.41 -13.08
C GLU A 62 -8.12 -0.84 -12.42
N TYR A 63 -8.53 -2.03 -12.90
CA TYR A 63 -7.97 -3.30 -12.45
C TYR A 63 -6.47 -3.41 -12.78
N LEU A 64 -6.09 -3.15 -14.04
CA LEU A 64 -4.69 -3.20 -14.46
C LEU A 64 -3.82 -2.23 -13.67
N GLU A 65 -4.31 -1.00 -13.46
CA GLU A 65 -3.62 -0.01 -12.63
C GLU A 65 -3.51 -0.46 -11.18
N ALA A 66 -4.56 -1.08 -10.63
CA ALA A 66 -4.53 -1.59 -9.25
C ALA A 66 -3.47 -2.69 -9.06
N VAL A 67 -3.38 -3.64 -10.01
CA VAL A 67 -2.38 -4.70 -10.00
C VAL A 67 -0.98 -4.12 -10.14
N ARG A 68 -0.78 -3.15 -11.05
CA ARG A 68 0.50 -2.46 -11.24
C ARG A 68 0.97 -1.79 -9.96
N LEU A 69 0.11 -0.99 -9.32
CA LEU A 69 0.41 -0.32 -8.05
C LEU A 69 0.72 -1.31 -6.93
N ALA A 70 -0.01 -2.42 -6.84
CA ALA A 70 0.26 -3.46 -5.85
C ALA A 70 1.63 -4.13 -6.08
N GLY A 71 1.99 -4.39 -7.34
CA GLY A 71 3.31 -4.90 -7.72
C GLY A 71 4.44 -3.93 -7.37
N ASP A 72 4.26 -2.64 -7.63
CA ASP A 72 5.25 -1.61 -7.29
C ASP A 72 5.52 -1.58 -5.77
N VAL A 73 4.46 -1.66 -4.95
CA VAL A 73 4.56 -1.71 -3.49
C VAL A 73 5.30 -2.97 -3.03
N LEU A 74 5.07 -4.10 -3.68
CA LEU A 74 5.75 -5.36 -3.36
C LEU A 74 7.24 -5.24 -3.64
N HIS A 75 7.63 -4.88 -4.87
CA HIS A 75 9.04 -4.74 -5.26
C HIS A 75 9.77 -3.71 -4.40
N TRP A 76 9.13 -2.57 -4.10
CA TRP A 76 9.71 -1.58 -3.20
C TRP A 76 9.89 -2.15 -1.78
N SER A 77 8.89 -2.87 -1.25
CA SER A 77 9.02 -3.50 0.07
C SER A 77 10.17 -4.52 0.08
N GLU A 78 10.27 -5.35 -0.96
CA GLU A 78 11.34 -6.34 -1.14
C GLU A 78 12.73 -5.71 -1.21
N SER A 79 12.87 -4.61 -1.94
CA SER A 79 14.14 -3.85 -2.03
C SER A 79 14.64 -3.30 -0.69
N ILE A 80 13.78 -3.23 0.33
CA ILE A 80 14.14 -2.82 1.69
C ILE A 80 14.42 -4.05 2.55
N ILE A 81 13.53 -5.05 2.52
CA ILE A 81 13.54 -6.15 3.50
C ILE A 81 14.39 -7.36 3.09
N LEU A 82 14.73 -7.50 1.80
CA LEU A 82 15.50 -8.64 1.27
C LEU A 82 16.96 -8.27 0.94
N VAL A 83 17.44 -7.11 1.39
CA VAL A 83 18.85 -6.76 1.27
C VAL A 83 19.67 -7.65 2.22
N PRO A 84 20.69 -8.38 1.73
CA PRO A 84 21.59 -9.14 2.61
C PRO A 84 22.36 -8.19 3.53
N GLU A 85 22.51 -8.57 4.81
CA GLU A 85 23.41 -7.90 5.77
C GLU A 85 24.88 -7.94 5.32
#